data_AF-A0A967GBX7-F1
#
_entry.id   AF-A0A967GBX7-F1
#
_cell.length_a   1.000
_cell.length_b   1.000
_cell.length_c   1.000
_cell.angle_alpha   90.00
_cell.angle_beta   90.00
_cell.angle_gamma   90.00
#
_symmetry.space_group_name_H-M   'P 1'
#
loop_
_entity.id
_entity.type
_entity.pdbx_description
1 polymer ?
#
loop_
_entity_poly.entity_id
_entity_poly.type
_entity_poly.pdbx_seq_one_letter_code
_entity_poly.pdbx_strand_id
1 'polypeptide(L)'
;KRYFDDGWKIDETSPAIYFDESQDAFYNGITKWVLGTGNKGTTPDSSDFTGDIDLPVLNGTVDDIRVYGDRVEWEIVVPAVDQNGISELCLYTPGTPDILRLVSLFPDINIRSITQLRIIVTVRRY
;
A
#
# COMPACT_ATOMS: atom_id res chain seq x y z
N LYS A 1 1.60 16.93 -34.91
CA LYS A 1 0.60 15.95 -35.40
C LYS A 1 0.24 15.07 -34.21
N ARG A 2 -1.03 15.08 -33.77
CA ARG A 2 -1.49 14.34 -32.58
C ARG A 2 -1.68 12.85 -32.96
N TYR A 3 -1.16 11.94 -32.14
CA TYR A 3 -1.14 10.49 -32.40
C TYR A 3 -2.42 9.75 -31.96
N PHE A 4 -3.58 10.42 -31.94
CA PHE A 4 -4.83 9.87 -31.38
C PHE A 4 -5.98 9.78 -32.39
N ASP A 5 -5.67 9.72 -33.69
CA ASP A 5 -6.69 9.83 -34.75
C ASP A 5 -6.84 8.58 -35.61
N ASP A 6 -6.54 7.40 -35.04
CA ASP A 6 -6.87 6.11 -35.68
C ASP A 6 -7.86 5.33 -34.82
N GLY A 7 -9.13 5.72 -34.94
CA GLY A 7 -10.26 4.78 -35.02
C GLY A 7 -10.30 3.63 -34.02
N TRP A 8 -10.32 3.91 -32.72
CA TRP A 8 -10.81 2.94 -31.72
C TRP A 8 -12.30 2.69 -31.96
N LYS A 9 -12.60 1.69 -32.79
CA LYS A 9 -13.92 1.07 -32.79
C LYS A 9 -13.93 0.05 -31.66
N ILE A 10 -14.53 0.45 -30.53
CA ILE A 10 -14.95 -0.50 -29.51
C ILE A 10 -15.99 -1.38 -30.20
N ASP A 11 -15.63 -2.62 -30.50
CA ASP A 11 -16.58 -3.58 -31.04
C ASP A 11 -17.55 -3.96 -29.89
N GLU A 12 -18.85 -3.87 -30.14
CA GLU A 12 -19.92 -4.11 -29.16
C GLU A 12 -20.09 -5.59 -28.77
N THR A 13 -19.27 -6.50 -29.33
CA THR A 13 -19.24 -7.94 -29.05
C THR A 13 -18.02 -8.41 -28.27
N SER A 14 -16.98 -7.59 -28.15
CA SER A 14 -15.89 -7.78 -27.19
C SER A 14 -16.33 -7.22 -25.84
N PRO A 15 -16.05 -7.89 -24.71
CA PRO A 15 -16.28 -7.29 -23.41
C PRO A 15 -15.48 -6.00 -23.36
N ALA A 16 -16.18 -4.87 -23.40
CA ALA A 16 -15.56 -3.56 -23.34
C ALA A 16 -14.60 -3.57 -22.15
N ILE A 17 -13.31 -3.35 -22.44
CA ILE A 17 -12.31 -3.21 -21.40
C ILE A 17 -12.60 -1.88 -20.72
N TYR A 18 -13.50 -1.91 -19.72
CA TYR A 18 -13.74 -0.79 -18.84
C TYR A 18 -12.52 -0.69 -17.92
N PHE A 19 -11.64 0.28 -18.21
CA PHE A 19 -10.67 0.72 -17.21
C PHE A 19 -11.44 1.52 -16.17
N ASP A 20 -11.72 0.90 -15.03
CA ASP A 20 -12.24 1.59 -13.86
C ASP A 20 -11.08 2.37 -13.22
N GLU A 21 -10.95 3.64 -13.60
CA GLU A 21 -9.99 4.59 -13.01
C GLU A 21 -10.60 5.36 -11.83
N SER A 22 -11.68 4.86 -11.22
CA SER A 22 -12.25 5.52 -10.04
C SER A 22 -11.25 5.56 -8.88
N GLN A 23 -11.40 6.56 -8.01
CA GLN A 23 -10.62 6.59 -6.76
C GLN A 23 -10.82 5.31 -5.95
N ASP A 24 -12.03 4.73 -5.96
CA ASP A 24 -12.32 3.48 -5.26
C ASP A 24 -11.58 2.30 -5.88
N ALA A 25 -11.48 2.20 -7.20
CA ALA A 25 -10.64 1.20 -7.87
C ALA A 25 -9.16 1.36 -7.53
N PHE A 26 -8.65 2.60 -7.46
CA PHE A 26 -7.29 2.87 -7.00
C PHE A 26 -7.06 2.36 -5.57
N TYR A 27 -7.96 2.69 -4.63
CA TYR A 27 -7.82 2.28 -3.22
C TYR A 27 -7.97 0.77 -3.02
N ASN A 28 -8.92 0.15 -3.71
CA ASN A 28 -9.15 -1.30 -3.69
C ASN A 28 -7.99 -2.07 -4.33
N GLY A 29 -7.22 -1.43 -5.22
CA GLY A 29 -6.01 -2.00 -5.80
C GLY A 29 -4.85 -2.11 -4.80
N ILE A 30 -4.91 -1.44 -3.65
CA ILE A 30 -3.86 -1.49 -2.63
C ILE A 30 -4.12 -2.68 -1.70
N THR A 31 -3.51 -3.81 -2.02
CA THR A 31 -3.76 -5.08 -1.31
C THR A 31 -2.51 -5.72 -0.73
N LYS A 32 -1.31 -5.19 -1.01
CA LYS A 32 -0.06 -5.70 -0.45
C LYS A 32 0.52 -4.72 0.56
N TRP A 33 1.08 -5.23 1.65
CA TRP A 33 1.85 -4.45 2.61
C TRP A 33 3.25 -5.05 2.80
N VAL A 34 4.21 -4.19 3.13
CA VAL A 34 5.57 -4.57 3.53
C VAL A 34 5.99 -3.70 4.72
N LEU A 35 6.56 -4.33 5.74
CA LEU A 35 7.14 -3.67 6.91
C LEU A 35 8.66 -3.73 6.83
N GLY A 36 9.30 -2.66 7.28
CA GLY A 36 10.74 -2.47 7.14
C GLY A 36 11.41 -1.95 8.41
N THR A 37 12.73 -1.99 8.41
CA THR A 37 13.58 -1.53 9.51
C THR A 37 14.62 -0.49 9.08
N GLY A 38 14.44 0.16 7.92
CA GLY A 38 15.39 1.13 7.37
C GLY A 38 15.67 2.28 8.33
N ASN A 39 14.62 2.75 9.01
CA ASN A 39 14.68 3.88 9.94
C ASN A 39 14.70 3.46 11.42
N LYS A 40 15.33 2.32 11.74
CA LYS A 40 15.38 1.80 13.12
C LYS A 40 16.32 2.62 14.00
N GLY A 41 15.84 3.01 15.18
CA GLY A 41 16.63 3.73 16.19
C GLY A 41 16.97 5.18 15.81
N THR A 42 16.44 5.65 14.68
CA THR A 42 16.51 7.02 14.21
C THR A 42 15.17 7.71 14.43
N THR A 43 15.15 9.04 14.45
CA THR A 43 13.87 9.77 14.42
C THR A 43 13.26 9.60 13.02
N PRO A 44 11.96 9.28 12.88
CA PRO A 44 11.29 9.26 11.59
C PRO A 44 11.56 10.53 10.80
N ASP A 45 12.22 10.40 9.65
CA ASP A 45 12.53 11.50 8.73
C ASP A 45 12.04 11.14 7.33
N SER A 46 11.01 11.86 6.88
CA SER A 46 10.40 11.64 5.57
C SER A 46 11.18 12.27 4.40
N SER A 47 12.30 12.93 4.66
CA SER A 47 13.07 13.64 3.63
C SER A 47 14.03 12.74 2.83
N ASP A 48 14.39 11.58 3.36
CA ASP A 48 15.36 10.64 2.75
C ASP A 48 14.70 9.36 2.18
N PHE A 49 13.40 9.40 1.89
CA PHE A 49 12.73 8.22 1.36
C PHE A 49 12.99 8.07 -0.16
N THR A 50 13.77 7.06 -0.53
CA THR A 50 14.21 6.81 -1.93
C THR A 50 13.13 6.22 -2.85
N GLY A 51 11.90 6.08 -2.35
CA GLY A 51 10.74 5.67 -3.14
C GLY A 51 10.43 4.18 -3.07
N ASP A 52 11.07 3.44 -2.17
CA ASP A 52 10.70 2.07 -1.78
C ASP A 52 11.18 1.78 -0.35
N ILE A 53 10.77 0.63 0.20
CA ILE A 53 11.17 0.22 1.54
C ILE A 53 12.66 -0.16 1.60
N ASP A 54 13.42 0.44 2.51
CA ASP A 54 14.88 0.30 2.54
C ASP A 54 15.34 -1.08 3.05
N LEU A 55 14.68 -1.62 4.08
CA LEU A 55 15.04 -2.92 4.68
C LEU A 55 13.78 -3.75 5.00
N PRO A 56 13.17 -4.41 3.99
CA PRO A 56 11.94 -5.18 4.19
C PRO A 56 12.19 -6.41 5.06
N VAL A 57 11.31 -6.63 6.05
CA VAL A 57 11.41 -7.76 6.98
C VAL A 57 10.16 -8.62 7.04
N LEU A 58 8.98 -8.03 6.86
CA LEU A 58 7.70 -8.74 6.87
C LEU A 58 6.85 -8.23 5.70
N ASN A 59 6.02 -9.10 5.14
CA ASN A 59 5.06 -8.72 4.10
C ASN A 59 3.80 -9.56 4.21
N GLY A 60 2.76 -9.11 3.53
CA GLY A 60 1.52 -9.86 3.43
C GLY A 60 0.47 -9.13 2.59
N THR A 61 -0.76 -9.60 2.73
CA THR A 61 -1.94 -9.02 2.09
C THR A 61 -2.73 -8.24 3.13
N VAL A 62 -3.34 -7.13 2.71
CA VAL A 62 -4.26 -6.34 3.54
C VAL A 62 -5.48 -7.21 3.88
N ASP A 63 -5.90 -7.18 5.15
CA ASP A 63 -7.01 -8.01 5.64
C ASP A 63 -8.38 -7.43 5.30
N ASP A 64 -8.54 -6.11 5.44
CA ASP A 64 -9.79 -5.42 5.16
C ASP A 64 -9.55 -4.01 4.62
N ILE A 65 -10.43 -3.55 3.73
CA ILE A 65 -10.42 -2.21 3.16
C ILE A 65 -11.80 -1.61 3.37
N ARG A 66 -11.85 -0.48 4.10
CA ARG A 66 -13.10 0.23 4.39
C ARG A 66 -13.07 1.60 3.74
N VAL A 67 -14.01 1.82 2.83
CA VAL A 67 -14.18 3.10 2.14
C VAL A 67 -15.35 3.84 2.77
N TYR A 68 -15.08 5.05 3.25
CA TYR A 68 -16.07 5.98 3.79
C TYR A 68 -16.13 7.24 2.92
N GLY A 69 -17.13 8.08 3.16
CA GLY A 69 -17.27 9.35 2.44
C GLY A 69 -16.07 10.30 2.63
N ASP A 70 -15.44 10.27 3.81
CA ASP A 70 -14.38 11.20 4.21
C ASP A 70 -12.98 10.56 4.32
N ARG A 71 -12.88 9.23 4.21
CA ARG A 71 -11.60 8.51 4.39
C ARG A 71 -11.62 7.11 3.81
N VAL A 72 -10.43 6.55 3.66
CA VAL A 72 -10.20 5.12 3.42
C VAL A 72 -9.35 4.56 4.53
N GLU A 73 -9.67 3.34 4.95
CA GLU A 73 -8.92 2.59 5.95
C GLU A 73 -8.46 1.25 5.38
N TRP A 74 -7.17 0.92 5.56
CA TRP A 74 -6.63 -0.42 5.37
C TRP A 74 -6.31 -1.02 6.73
N GLU A 75 -6.88 -2.20 7.02
CA GLU A 75 -6.54 -2.98 8.20
C GLU A 75 -5.52 -4.06 7.83
N ILE A 76 -4.43 -4.09 8.59
CA ILE A 76 -3.33 -5.04 8.43
C ILE A 76 -3.14 -5.78 9.74
N VAL A 77 -3.09 -7.08 9.64
CA VAL A 77 -2.90 -8.02 10.72
C VAL A 77 -1.58 -8.74 10.47
N VAL A 78 -0.55 -8.32 11.19
CA VAL A 78 0.77 -8.95 11.10
C VAL A 78 0.73 -10.26 11.88
N PRO A 79 1.15 -11.40 11.29
CA PRO A 79 1.25 -12.67 12.00
C PRO A 79 2.08 -12.53 13.29
N ALA A 80 1.73 -13.31 14.32
CA ALA A 80 2.49 -13.31 15.56
C ALA A 80 3.91 -13.86 15.30
N VAL A 81 4.90 -12.99 15.40
CA VAL A 81 6.31 -13.27 15.09
C VAL A 81 7.22 -12.45 16.00
N ASP A 82 8.43 -12.94 16.25
CA ASP A 82 9.46 -12.12 16.89
C ASP A 82 10.15 -11.25 15.85
N GLN A 83 9.90 -9.94 15.91
CA GLN A 83 10.53 -8.94 15.04
C GLN A 83 10.82 -7.69 15.84
N ASN A 84 12.03 -7.13 15.70
CA ASN A 84 12.43 -5.93 16.42
C ASN A 84 12.71 -4.76 15.48
N GLY A 85 12.35 -3.56 15.91
CA GLY A 85 12.70 -2.30 15.26
C GLY A 85 12.01 -2.07 13.93
N ILE A 86 10.76 -2.49 13.81
CA ILE A 86 9.92 -2.11 12.68
C ILE A 86 9.72 -0.59 12.76
N SER A 87 10.04 0.12 11.69
CA SER A 87 10.02 1.58 11.65
C SER A 87 9.38 2.13 10.37
N GLU A 88 8.97 1.24 9.47
CA GLU A 88 8.46 1.58 8.15
C GLU A 88 7.30 0.66 7.76
N LEU A 89 6.30 1.24 7.09
CA LEU A 89 5.21 0.53 6.44
C LEU A 89 5.03 1.08 5.03
N CYS A 90 5.03 0.19 4.05
CA CYS A 90 4.71 0.50 2.67
C CYS A 90 3.49 -0.31 2.21
N LEU A 91 2.58 0.34 1.49
CA LEU A 91 1.42 -0.30 0.85
C LEU A 91 1.55 -0.22 -0.67
N TYR A 92 1.22 -1.33 -1.32
CA TYR A 92 1.45 -1.54 -2.75
C TYR A 92 0.18 -2.00 -3.46
N THR A 93 0.09 -1.61 -4.73
CA THR A 93 -0.71 -2.33 -5.73
C THR A 93 0.14 -3.48 -6.28
N PRO A 94 -0.27 -4.75 -6.14
CA PRO A 94 0.48 -5.88 -6.69
C PRO A 94 0.62 -5.81 -8.21
N GLY A 95 1.78 -6.21 -8.74
CA GLY A 95 2.07 -6.19 -10.17
C GLY A 95 3.45 -6.76 -10.51
N THR A 96 3.89 -6.52 -11.76
CA THR A 96 5.23 -6.88 -12.22
C THR A 96 5.92 -5.65 -12.83
N PRO A 97 6.60 -4.80 -12.02
CA PRO A 97 6.78 -4.89 -10.57
C PRO A 97 5.56 -4.40 -9.77
N ASP A 98 5.55 -4.68 -8.47
CA ASP A 98 4.61 -4.04 -7.55
C ASP A 98 4.79 -2.53 -7.57
N ILE A 99 3.70 -1.79 -7.40
CA ILE A 99 3.70 -0.33 -7.43
C ILE A 99 3.45 0.20 -6.02
N LEU A 100 4.43 0.89 -5.46
CA LEU A 100 4.29 1.57 -4.17
C LEU A 100 3.24 2.68 -4.25
N ARG A 101 2.33 2.72 -3.26
CA ARG A 101 1.24 3.71 -3.19
C ARG A 101 1.30 4.57 -1.94
N LEU A 102 1.62 3.99 -0.81
CA LEU A 102 1.67 4.70 0.47
C LEU A 102 2.89 4.26 1.26
N VAL A 103 3.45 5.20 2.00
CA VAL A 103 4.62 5.01 2.87
C VAL A 103 4.33 5.71 4.19
N SER A 104 4.68 5.05 5.28
CA SER A 104 4.66 5.64 6.61
C SER A 104 5.94 5.27 7.34
N LEU A 105 6.56 6.28 7.94
CA LEU A 105 7.66 6.12 8.89
C LEU A 105 7.14 6.35 10.30
N PHE A 106 7.64 5.60 11.27
CA PHE A 106 7.19 5.69 12.67
C PHE A 106 8.30 5.22 13.63
N PRO A 107 8.21 5.58 14.93
CA PRO A 107 9.16 5.10 15.94
C PRO A 107 9.18 3.58 16.02
N ASP A 108 10.32 3.02 16.44
CA ASP A 108 10.53 1.57 16.55
C ASP A 108 9.40 0.82 17.26
N ILE A 109 8.87 -0.19 16.58
CA ILE A 109 7.92 -1.17 17.10
C ILE A 109 8.59 -2.53 17.17
N ASN A 110 8.40 -3.23 18.29
CA ASN A 110 8.80 -4.62 18.45
C ASN A 110 7.55 -5.50 18.57
N ILE A 111 7.51 -6.60 17.83
CA ILE A 111 6.47 -7.64 17.91
C ILE A 111 7.07 -8.86 18.57
N ARG A 112 6.28 -9.54 19.39
CA ARG A 112 6.62 -10.84 19.96
C ARG A 112 5.73 -11.93 19.37
N SER A 113 6.25 -13.16 19.29
CA SER A 113 5.54 -14.33 18.78
C SER A 113 4.27 -14.72 19.56
N ILE A 114 3.97 -14.04 20.67
CA ILE A 114 2.75 -14.20 21.48
C ILE A 114 1.72 -13.08 21.28
N THR A 115 2.03 -12.09 20.46
CA THR A 115 1.20 -10.91 20.21
C THR A 115 1.00 -10.69 18.72
N GLN A 116 -0.17 -10.20 18.35
CA GLN A 116 -0.46 -9.78 16.98
C GLN A 116 -0.35 -8.26 16.89
N LEU A 117 0.38 -7.75 15.90
CA LEU A 117 0.34 -6.31 15.59
C LEU A 117 -0.80 -6.07 14.61
N ARG A 118 -1.71 -5.15 14.98
CA ARG A 118 -2.77 -4.67 14.11
C ARG A 118 -2.49 -3.22 13.75
N ILE A 119 -2.46 -2.93 12.46
CA ILE A 119 -2.19 -1.59 11.92
C ILE A 119 -3.43 -1.15 11.16
N ILE A 120 -3.88 0.08 11.44
CA ILE A 120 -4.95 0.73 10.68
C ILE A 120 -4.32 1.96 10.02
N VAL A 121 -4.25 1.93 8.69
CA VAL A 121 -3.79 3.08 7.90
C VAL A 121 -5.02 3.87 7.46
N THR A 122 -5.10 5.14 7.84
CA THR A 122 -6.22 6.01 7.49
C THR A 122 -5.76 7.15 6.59
N VAL A 123 -6.33 7.26 5.40
CA VAL A 123 -6.13 8.40 4.48
C VAL A 123 -7.43 9.18 4.38
N ARG A 124 -7.39 10.48 4.70
CA ARG A 124 -8.55 11.38 4.62
C ARG A 124 -8.72 11.94 3.21
N ARG A 125 -9.97 12.04 2.76
CA ARG A 125 -10.39 12.68 1.51
C ARG A 125 -10.77 14.13 1.83
N TYR A 126 -10.24 15.08 1.06
CA TYR A 126 -10.54 16.52 1.17
C TYR A 126 -11.05 17.06 -0.15
#